data_AF-A0A413T3Z7-F1
#
_entry.id   AF-A0A413T3Z7-F1
#
_cell.length_a   1.000
_cell.length_b   1.000
_cell.length_c   1.000
_cell.angle_alpha   90.00
_cell.angle_beta   90.00
_cell.angle_gamma   90.00
#
_symmetry.space_group_name_H-M   'P 1'
#
loop_
_entity.id
_entity.type
_entity.pdbx_description
1 polymer ?
#
loop_
_entity_poly.entity_id
_entity_poly.type
_entity_poly.pdbx_seq_one_letter_code
_entity_poly.pdbx_strand_id
1 'polypeptide(L)'
;MKRTIKLIIYFIAYQLAFSSFPAIAYMLRTHSFEMPLATDETYIFQTLLCSLLASLAVIIHLIAGRYVSLNRQNFSPLSVSLLITCVLFVTGMGMWSNYLNELLGVSMSPQLQQAFEMLMQHPLGIISTVIMAPVVEELLFRGAIEGHLLRIWKKPAYAIIVSSLLFGLVHGNLVQAPFAFLLGLALGWIYYHTGSLLPSILMHFINNLTATLTYHLSGDPGTTLTETFGATGALCIALGGIVLTILCVWIIRSRLITQPAAWVSTTPTSDNTI
;
A
#
# COMPACT_ATOMS: atom_id res chain seq x y z
N MET A 1 21.38 -3.14 1.44
CA MET A 1 21.05 -2.73 0.04
C MET A 1 20.89 -3.88 -0.93
N LYS A 2 21.85 -4.83 -1.08
CA LYS A 2 21.69 -5.98 -2.00
C LYS A 2 20.38 -6.75 -1.80
N ARG A 3 20.01 -7.04 -0.54
CA ARG A 3 18.74 -7.67 -0.16
C ARG A 3 17.52 -6.87 -0.62
N THR A 4 17.48 -5.57 -0.34
CA THR A 4 16.39 -4.67 -0.75
C THR A 4 16.16 -4.70 -2.26
N ILE A 5 17.24 -4.60 -3.05
CA ILE A 5 17.17 -4.62 -4.51
C ILE A 5 16.62 -5.97 -5.00
N LYS A 6 17.13 -7.10 -4.46
CA LYS A 6 16.64 -8.44 -4.82
C LYS A 6 15.14 -8.58 -4.56
N LEU A 7 14.64 -8.11 -3.42
CA LEU A 7 13.22 -8.22 -3.07
C LEU A 7 12.32 -7.43 -4.01
N ILE A 8 12.73 -6.22 -4.42
CA ILE A 8 11.99 -5.43 -5.42
C ILE A 8 11.98 -6.13 -6.78
N ILE A 9 13.13 -6.69 -7.20
CA ILE A 9 13.21 -7.46 -8.45
C ILE A 9 12.29 -8.68 -8.39
N TYR A 10 12.28 -9.43 -7.29
CA TYR A 10 11.36 -10.56 -7.14
C TYR A 10 9.91 -10.13 -7.19
N PHE A 11 9.53 -9.07 -6.48
CA PHE A 11 8.18 -8.54 -6.52
C PHE A 11 7.73 -8.23 -7.96
N ILE A 12 8.53 -7.45 -8.70
CA ILE A 12 8.25 -7.12 -10.10
C ILE A 12 8.20 -8.39 -10.97
N ALA A 13 9.13 -9.32 -10.78
CA ALA A 13 9.18 -10.55 -11.55
C ALA A 13 7.94 -11.43 -11.33
N TYR A 14 7.44 -11.55 -10.09
CA TYR A 14 6.19 -12.26 -9.81
C TYR A 14 5.01 -11.58 -10.51
N GLN A 15 4.89 -10.25 -10.42
CA GLN A 15 3.80 -9.53 -11.08
C GLN A 15 3.83 -9.70 -12.60
N LEU A 16 5.00 -9.60 -13.23
CA LEU A 16 5.15 -9.79 -14.67
C LEU A 16 4.88 -11.25 -15.10
N ALA A 17 5.40 -12.22 -14.35
CA ALA A 17 5.20 -13.62 -14.68
C ALA A 17 3.71 -14.01 -14.67
N PHE A 18 2.98 -13.62 -13.63
CA PHE A 18 1.56 -13.94 -13.50
C PHE A 18 0.67 -13.11 -14.43
N SER A 19 0.97 -11.82 -14.64
CA SER A 19 0.19 -10.97 -15.56
C SER A 19 0.34 -11.34 -17.03
N SER A 20 1.41 -12.06 -17.41
CA SER A 20 1.59 -12.54 -18.79
C SER A 20 0.62 -13.67 -19.16
N PHE A 21 0.19 -14.48 -18.19
CA PHE A 21 -0.63 -15.67 -18.45
C PHE A 21 -2.03 -15.36 -19.03
N PRO A 22 -2.83 -14.42 -18.48
CA PRO A 22 -4.12 -14.03 -19.05
C PRO A 22 -4.01 -13.54 -20.50
N ALA A 23 -2.97 -12.76 -20.83
CA ALA A 23 -2.76 -12.23 -22.17
C ALA A 23 -2.47 -13.36 -23.18
N ILE A 24 -1.60 -14.31 -22.82
CA ILE A 24 -1.30 -15.48 -23.65
C ILE A 24 -2.55 -16.36 -23.80
N ALA A 25 -3.29 -16.60 -22.72
CA ALA A 25 -4.52 -17.39 -22.76
C ALA A 25 -5.59 -16.76 -23.67
N TYR A 26 -5.72 -15.43 -23.65
CA TYR A 26 -6.61 -14.69 -24.54
C TYR A 26 -6.24 -14.88 -26.02
N MET A 27 -4.96 -14.70 -26.35
CA MET A 27 -4.46 -14.85 -27.73
C MET A 27 -4.68 -16.28 -28.26
N LEU A 28 -4.38 -17.29 -27.44
CA LEU A 28 -4.59 -18.69 -27.80
C LEU A 28 -6.07 -19.02 -28.03
N ARG A 29 -6.97 -18.50 -27.19
CA ARG A 29 -8.41 -18.73 -27.29
C ARG A 29 -9.04 -18.03 -28.50
N THR A 30 -8.57 -16.81 -28.82
CA THR A 30 -9.10 -16.01 -29.94
C THR A 30 -8.42 -16.31 -31.27
N HIS A 31 -7.37 -17.14 -31.26
CA HIS A 31 -6.51 -17.39 -32.42
C HIS A 31 -6.00 -16.08 -33.06
N SER A 32 -5.73 -15.07 -32.24
CA SER A 32 -5.30 -13.74 -32.66
C SER A 32 -4.06 -13.29 -31.89
N PHE A 33 -3.30 -12.36 -32.46
CA PHE A 33 -2.24 -11.63 -31.76
C PHE A 33 -2.71 -10.25 -31.31
N GLU A 34 -4.02 -10.00 -31.33
CA GLU A 34 -4.58 -8.75 -30.87
C GLU A 34 -4.49 -8.66 -29.36
N MET A 35 -4.31 -7.42 -28.88
CA MET A 35 -4.28 -7.18 -27.45
C MET A 35 -5.66 -7.47 -26.84
N PRO A 36 -5.70 -8.07 -25.64
CA PRO A 36 -6.96 -8.36 -24.97
C PRO A 36 -7.85 -7.12 -24.82
N LEU A 37 -9.12 -7.26 -25.17
CA LEU A 37 -10.11 -6.21 -24.92
C LEU A 37 -10.41 -6.13 -23.42
N ALA A 38 -10.39 -4.91 -22.87
CA ALA A 38 -10.72 -4.64 -21.46
C ALA A 38 -12.18 -4.97 -21.08
N THR A 39 -13.01 -5.33 -22.07
CA THR A 39 -14.41 -5.76 -21.89
C THR A 39 -14.58 -7.28 -21.90
N ASP A 40 -13.54 -8.06 -22.16
CA ASP A 40 -13.64 -9.51 -22.20
C ASP A 40 -13.68 -10.10 -20.79
N GLU A 41 -14.85 -10.60 -20.36
CA GLU A 41 -15.07 -11.07 -18.99
C GLU A 41 -14.10 -12.19 -18.56
N THR A 42 -13.75 -13.10 -19.47
CA THR A 42 -12.82 -14.19 -19.15
C THR A 42 -11.41 -13.66 -18.92
N TYR A 43 -10.95 -12.73 -19.77
CA TYR A 43 -9.67 -12.08 -19.61
C TYR A 43 -9.60 -11.26 -18.32
N ILE A 44 -10.66 -10.51 -17.99
CA ILE A 44 -10.77 -9.74 -16.74
C ILE A 44 -10.65 -10.70 -15.54
N PHE A 45 -11.46 -11.76 -15.52
CA PHE A 45 -11.45 -12.75 -14.45
C PHE A 45 -10.06 -13.39 -14.27
N GLN A 46 -9.45 -13.83 -15.36
CA GLN A 46 -8.10 -14.43 -15.35
C GLN A 46 -7.05 -13.44 -14.85
N THR A 47 -7.11 -12.18 -15.29
CA THR A 47 -6.18 -11.12 -14.85
C THR A 47 -6.28 -10.89 -13.36
N LEU A 48 -7.50 -10.76 -12.83
CA LEU A 48 -7.71 -10.54 -11.40
C LEU A 48 -7.30 -11.75 -10.58
N LEU A 49 -7.62 -12.97 -11.03
CA LEU A 49 -7.18 -14.21 -10.38
C LEU A 49 -5.65 -14.32 -10.36
N CYS A 50 -4.99 -14.05 -11.48
CA CYS A 50 -3.53 -14.06 -11.57
C CYS A 50 -2.88 -13.01 -10.67
N SER A 51 -3.48 -11.82 -10.49
CA SER A 51 -2.95 -10.81 -9.56
C SER A 51 -3.02 -11.25 -8.09
N LEU A 52 -4.11 -11.93 -7.69
CA LEU A 52 -4.23 -12.54 -6.36
C LEU A 52 -3.20 -13.66 -6.15
N LEU A 53 -3.03 -14.53 -7.15
CA LEU A 53 -2.05 -15.61 -7.09
C LEU A 53 -0.60 -15.09 -7.05
N ALA A 54 -0.30 -14.02 -7.79
CA ALA A 54 1.00 -13.35 -7.74
C ALA A 54 1.29 -12.81 -6.34
N SER A 55 0.30 -12.14 -5.74
CA SER A 55 0.42 -11.59 -4.39
C SER A 55 0.62 -12.71 -3.36
N LEU A 56 -0.13 -13.80 -3.47
CA LEU A 56 0.06 -14.99 -2.64
C LEU A 56 1.45 -15.60 -2.81
N ALA A 57 1.95 -15.70 -4.05
CA ALA A 57 3.28 -16.21 -4.34
C ALA A 57 4.37 -15.34 -3.70
N VAL A 58 4.23 -14.02 -3.72
CA VAL A 58 5.13 -13.09 -3.02
C VAL A 58 5.05 -13.31 -1.50
N ILE A 59 3.86 -13.42 -0.91
CA ILE A 59 3.70 -13.70 0.52
C ILE A 59 4.42 -14.99 0.91
N ILE A 60 4.20 -16.07 0.14
CA ILE A 60 4.86 -17.36 0.37
C ILE A 60 6.38 -17.21 0.26
N HIS A 61 6.88 -16.52 -0.76
CA HIS A 61 8.32 -16.26 -0.92
C HIS A 61 8.90 -15.51 0.29
N LEU A 62 8.23 -14.46 0.75
CA LEU A 62 8.70 -13.65 1.88
C LEU A 62 8.77 -14.45 3.18
N ILE A 63 7.78 -15.31 3.43
CA ILE A 63 7.73 -16.16 4.63
C ILE A 63 8.73 -17.31 4.52
N ALA A 64 8.72 -18.06 3.41
CA ALA A 64 9.60 -19.21 3.20
C ALA A 64 11.07 -18.80 3.15
N GLY A 65 11.39 -17.66 2.53
CA GLY A 65 12.71 -17.06 2.52
C GLY A 65 13.12 -16.39 3.84
N ARG A 66 12.26 -16.45 4.88
CA ARG A 66 12.47 -15.85 6.21
C ARG A 66 12.79 -14.35 6.15
N TYR A 67 12.29 -13.68 5.11
CA TYR A 67 12.40 -12.23 5.01
C TYR A 67 11.49 -11.53 6.02
N VAL A 68 10.35 -12.15 6.32
CA VAL A 68 9.41 -11.77 7.39
C VAL A 68 9.04 -13.01 8.22
N SER A 69 9.04 -12.89 9.54
CA SER A 69 8.61 -13.94 10.45
C SER A 69 7.18 -13.72 10.94
N LEU A 70 6.34 -14.76 10.90
CA LEU A 70 4.99 -14.75 11.48
C LEU A 70 5.05 -15.04 12.99
N ASN A 71 5.67 -14.14 13.76
CA ASN A 71 5.82 -14.28 15.21
C ASN A 71 4.99 -13.22 15.95
N ARG A 72 4.81 -13.44 17.27
CA ARG A 72 4.10 -12.49 18.15
C ARG A 72 4.74 -11.10 18.18
N GLN A 73 6.01 -10.95 17.82
CA GLN A 73 6.68 -9.65 17.79
C GLN A 73 6.18 -8.81 16.61
N ASN A 74 6.19 -9.38 15.39
CA ASN A 74 5.74 -8.70 14.17
C ASN A 74 4.21 -8.55 14.07
N PHE A 75 3.45 -9.36 14.83
CA PHE A 75 1.99 -9.32 14.86
C PHE A 75 1.47 -9.18 16.29
N SER A 76 2.15 -8.35 17.10
CA SER A 76 1.71 -8.08 18.46
C SER A 76 0.36 -7.36 18.43
N PRO A 77 -0.65 -7.84 19.18
CA PRO A 77 -1.89 -7.09 19.35
C PRO A 77 -1.57 -5.85 20.17
N LEU A 78 -2.06 -4.70 19.70
CA LEU A 78 -1.86 -3.41 20.37
C LEU A 78 -3.16 -2.93 21.01
N SER A 79 -3.06 -1.89 21.83
CA SER A 79 -4.24 -1.31 22.48
C SER A 79 -5.27 -0.86 21.44
N VAL A 80 -6.55 -1.06 21.75
CA VAL A 80 -7.66 -0.64 20.89
C VAL A 80 -7.60 0.87 20.62
N SER A 81 -7.23 1.67 21.63
CA SER A 81 -7.04 3.12 21.48
C SER A 81 -6.00 3.48 20.41
N LEU A 82 -4.90 2.72 20.31
CA LEU A 82 -3.92 2.94 19.25
C LEU A 82 -4.49 2.57 17.87
N LEU A 83 -5.19 1.44 17.76
CA LEU A 83 -5.81 1.04 16.48
C LEU A 83 -6.83 2.08 16.01
N ILE A 84 -7.70 2.57 16.91
CA ILE A 84 -8.65 3.65 16.61
C ILE A 84 -7.91 4.91 16.17
N THR A 85 -6.84 5.30 16.88
CA THR A 85 -6.07 6.49 16.52
C THR A 85 -5.38 6.33 15.16
N CYS A 86 -4.91 5.13 14.81
CA CYS A 86 -4.37 4.82 13.49
C CYS A 86 -5.42 4.93 12.37
N VAL A 87 -6.65 4.46 12.62
CA VAL A 87 -7.78 4.62 11.68
C VAL A 87 -8.07 6.11 11.46
N LEU A 88 -8.22 6.89 12.54
CA LEU A 88 -8.44 8.34 12.44
C LEU A 88 -7.27 9.06 11.75
N PHE A 89 -6.04 8.62 12.00
CA PHE A 89 -4.85 9.16 11.37
C PHE A 89 -4.90 8.98 9.85
N VAL A 90 -5.14 7.76 9.36
CA VAL A 90 -5.18 7.52 7.90
C VAL A 90 -6.39 8.17 7.25
N THR A 91 -7.54 8.25 7.93
CA THR A 91 -8.71 9.00 7.44
C THR A 91 -8.41 10.49 7.33
N GLY A 92 -7.78 11.09 8.35
CA GLY A 92 -7.33 12.48 8.29
C GLY A 92 -6.36 12.73 7.15
N MET A 93 -5.46 11.77 6.88
CA MET A 93 -4.56 11.82 5.73
C MET A 93 -5.31 11.84 4.40
N GLY A 94 -6.26 10.92 4.20
CA GLY A 94 -7.08 10.83 3.00
C GLY A 94 -7.82 12.14 2.68
N MET A 95 -8.35 12.82 3.70
CA MET A 95 -9.08 14.08 3.53
C MET A 95 -8.24 15.18 2.88
N TRP A 96 -7.01 15.41 3.35
CA TRP A 96 -6.16 16.46 2.78
C TRP A 96 -5.39 16.00 1.55
N SER A 97 -5.05 14.71 1.44
CA SER A 97 -4.35 14.19 0.27
C SER A 97 -5.23 14.20 -0.97
N ASN A 98 -6.53 13.95 -0.83
CA ASN A 98 -7.49 14.02 -1.94
C ASN A 98 -7.62 15.45 -2.46
N TYR A 99 -7.75 16.44 -1.57
CA TYR A 99 -7.78 17.84 -1.97
C TYR A 99 -6.45 18.29 -2.61
N LEU A 100 -5.31 17.80 -2.09
CA LEU A 100 -4.01 18.05 -2.71
C LEU A 100 -3.94 17.47 -4.14
N ASN A 101 -4.52 16.30 -4.38
CA ASN A 101 -4.59 15.72 -5.72
C ASN A 101 -5.37 16.61 -6.70
N GLU A 102 -6.53 17.13 -6.27
CA GLU A 102 -7.30 18.09 -7.05
C GLU A 102 -6.50 19.34 -7.40
N LEU A 103 -5.77 19.91 -6.43
CA LEU A 103 -4.94 21.10 -6.65
C LEU A 103 -3.77 20.86 -7.63
N LEU A 104 -3.22 19.65 -7.63
CA LEU A 104 -2.15 19.28 -8.56
C LEU A 104 -2.70 19.01 -9.97
N GLY A 105 -4.01 18.80 -10.12
CA GLY A 105 -4.66 18.58 -11.41
C GLY A 105 -4.17 17.33 -12.14
N VAL A 106 -3.69 16.32 -11.40
CA VAL A 106 -3.09 15.12 -11.99
C VAL A 106 -4.19 14.09 -12.25
N SER A 107 -4.64 14.01 -13.50
CA SER A 107 -5.62 13.02 -13.94
C SER A 107 -4.97 11.71 -14.35
N MET A 108 -5.67 10.59 -14.15
CA MET A 108 -5.25 9.30 -14.71
C MET A 108 -5.30 9.31 -16.24
N SER A 109 -4.42 8.54 -16.89
CA SER A 109 -4.58 8.26 -18.31
C SER A 109 -5.81 7.38 -18.55
N PRO A 110 -6.42 7.39 -19.75
CA PRO A 110 -7.58 6.55 -20.04
C PRO A 110 -7.31 5.05 -19.79
N GLN A 111 -6.09 4.59 -20.05
CA GLN A 111 -5.70 3.20 -19.81
C GLN A 111 -5.63 2.86 -18.32
N LEU A 112 -5.08 3.78 -17.51
CA LEU A 112 -5.02 3.59 -16.06
C LEU A 112 -6.41 3.66 -15.43
N GLN A 113 -7.28 4.54 -15.94
CA GLN A 113 -8.67 4.65 -15.51
C GLN A 113 -9.45 3.36 -15.80
N GLN A 114 -9.34 2.81 -17.01
CA GLN A 114 -9.98 1.52 -17.35
C GLN A 114 -9.47 0.38 -16.46
N ALA A 115 -8.16 0.31 -16.21
CA ALA A 115 -7.60 -0.70 -15.30
C ALA A 115 -8.13 -0.55 -13.87
N PHE A 116 -8.30 0.69 -13.40
CA PHE A 116 -8.87 0.99 -12.09
C PHE A 116 -10.36 0.61 -12.02
N GLU A 117 -11.15 0.93 -13.06
CA GLU A 117 -12.56 0.53 -13.16
C GLU A 117 -12.73 -0.98 -13.14
N MET A 118 -11.91 -1.72 -13.92
CA MET A 118 -11.89 -3.19 -13.90
C MET A 118 -11.64 -3.75 -12.49
N LEU A 119 -10.76 -3.10 -11.74
CA LEU A 119 -10.39 -3.51 -10.38
C LEU A 119 -11.50 -3.21 -9.37
N MET A 120 -12.13 -2.03 -9.47
CA MET A 120 -13.17 -1.61 -8.51
C MET A 120 -14.53 -2.27 -8.78
N GLN A 121 -14.86 -2.60 -10.03
CA GLN A 121 -16.17 -3.17 -10.34
C GLN A 121 -16.26 -4.69 -10.10
N HIS A 122 -15.13 -5.38 -10.06
CA HIS A 122 -15.10 -6.84 -9.93
C HIS A 122 -14.79 -7.29 -8.50
N PRO A 123 -15.52 -8.26 -7.91
CA PRO A 123 -15.30 -8.72 -6.54
C PRO A 123 -13.85 -9.16 -6.24
N LEU A 124 -13.21 -9.88 -7.17
CA LEU A 124 -11.79 -10.24 -7.02
C LEU A 124 -10.85 -9.03 -7.01
N GLY A 125 -11.18 -7.97 -7.74
CA GLY A 125 -10.39 -6.75 -7.76
C GLY A 125 -10.53 -5.95 -6.46
N ILE A 126 -11.74 -5.92 -5.89
CA ILE A 126 -11.97 -5.37 -4.55
C ILE A 126 -11.17 -6.16 -3.50
N ILE A 127 -11.23 -7.49 -3.52
CA ILE A 127 -10.43 -8.34 -2.60
C ILE A 127 -8.94 -8.08 -2.79
N SER A 128 -8.49 -7.98 -4.04
CA SER A 128 -7.10 -7.70 -4.37
C SER A 128 -6.64 -6.35 -3.80
N THR A 129 -7.42 -5.30 -4.01
CA THR A 129 -7.06 -3.93 -3.59
C THR A 129 -7.20 -3.72 -2.09
N VAL A 130 -8.32 -4.16 -1.51
CA VAL A 130 -8.67 -3.81 -0.13
C VAL A 130 -7.97 -4.73 0.86
N ILE A 131 -7.71 -6.00 0.51
CA ILE A 131 -7.16 -6.99 1.45
C ILE A 131 -5.76 -7.42 1.01
N MET A 132 -5.64 -7.96 -0.20
CA MET A 132 -4.41 -8.64 -0.61
C MET A 132 -3.24 -7.68 -0.75
N ALA A 133 -3.45 -6.53 -1.41
CA ALA A 133 -2.44 -5.49 -1.60
C ALA A 133 -1.90 -4.96 -0.26
N PRO A 134 -2.73 -4.51 0.71
CA PRO A 134 -2.25 -4.15 2.04
C PRO A 134 -1.42 -5.23 2.71
N VAL A 135 -1.84 -6.50 2.65
CA VAL A 135 -1.09 -7.59 3.30
C VAL A 135 0.28 -7.80 2.63
N VAL A 136 0.32 -7.97 1.31
CA VAL A 136 1.58 -8.28 0.60
C VAL A 136 2.54 -7.09 0.62
N GLU A 137 2.03 -5.88 0.47
CA GLU A 137 2.84 -4.67 0.42
C GLU A 137 3.39 -4.32 1.81
N GLU A 138 2.60 -4.43 2.88
CA GLU A 138 3.16 -4.22 4.23
C GLU A 138 4.18 -5.29 4.62
N LEU A 139 3.97 -6.55 4.23
CA LEU A 139 4.98 -7.61 4.42
C LEU A 139 6.29 -7.28 3.68
N LEU A 140 6.20 -6.85 2.42
CA LEU A 140 7.36 -6.53 1.60
C LEU A 140 8.08 -5.26 2.08
N PHE A 141 7.37 -4.13 2.12
CA PHE A 141 7.97 -2.82 2.35
C PHE A 141 8.29 -2.61 3.83
N ARG A 142 7.39 -2.94 4.75
CA ARG A 142 7.61 -2.67 6.19
C ARG A 142 8.36 -3.85 6.81
N GLY A 143 7.84 -5.06 6.65
CA GLY A 143 8.45 -6.26 7.24
C GLY A 143 9.85 -6.56 6.70
N ALA A 144 9.95 -6.75 5.38
CA ALA A 144 11.17 -7.29 4.77
C ALA A 144 12.22 -6.23 4.43
N ILE A 145 11.81 -5.07 3.93
CA ILE A 145 12.70 -3.97 3.52
C ILE A 145 12.98 -3.04 4.70
N GLU A 146 12.00 -2.29 5.18
CA GLU A 146 12.18 -1.29 6.24
C GLU A 146 12.72 -1.93 7.51
N GLY A 147 12.13 -3.02 7.98
CA GLY A 147 12.59 -3.75 9.17
C GLY A 147 14.04 -4.22 9.04
N HIS A 148 14.49 -4.61 7.85
CA HIS A 148 15.91 -4.90 7.61
C HIS A 148 16.76 -3.63 7.70
N LEU A 149 16.36 -2.55 7.02
CA LEU A 149 17.06 -1.27 7.03
C LEU A 149 17.17 -0.65 8.45
N LEU A 150 16.10 -0.73 9.24
CA LEU A 150 16.06 -0.28 10.64
C LEU A 150 17.11 -1.00 11.50
N ARG A 151 17.33 -2.30 11.27
CA ARG A 151 18.35 -3.09 11.97
C ARG A 151 19.78 -2.73 11.57
N ILE A 152 20.02 -2.37 10.31
CA ILE A 152 21.38 -2.16 9.78
C ILE A 152 21.84 -0.69 9.77
N TRP A 153 20.94 0.28 9.60
CA TRP A 153 21.34 1.66 9.27
C TRP A 153 21.52 2.59 10.47
N LYS A 154 21.13 2.19 11.69
CA LYS A 154 21.13 3.05 12.91
C LYS A 154 20.44 4.42 12.71
N LYS A 155 19.76 4.65 11.59
CA LYS A 155 19.16 5.91 11.15
C LYS A 155 17.72 5.65 10.70
N PRO A 156 16.75 5.61 11.64
CA PRO A 156 15.38 5.19 11.34
C PRO A 156 14.69 6.00 10.25
N ALA A 157 14.88 7.33 10.25
CA ALA A 157 14.28 8.22 9.25
C ALA A 157 14.65 7.82 7.82
N TYR A 158 15.90 7.41 7.57
CA TYR A 158 16.33 6.99 6.23
C TYR A 158 15.75 5.62 5.83
N ALA A 159 15.57 4.71 6.78
CA ALA A 159 14.92 3.42 6.52
C ALA A 159 13.47 3.63 6.09
N ILE A 160 12.73 4.49 6.81
CA ILE A 160 11.35 4.87 6.50
C ILE A 160 11.31 5.53 5.10
N ILE A 161 12.09 6.59 4.87
CA ILE A 161 12.08 7.33 3.59
C ILE A 161 12.37 6.42 2.39
N VAL A 162 13.40 5.56 2.48
CA VAL A 162 13.76 4.65 1.38
C VAL A 162 12.66 3.62 1.14
N SER A 163 12.09 3.04 2.19
CA SER A 163 10.98 2.10 2.06
C SER A 163 9.77 2.75 1.42
N SER A 164 9.36 3.94 1.90
CA SER A 164 8.23 4.70 1.38
C SER A 164 8.46 5.14 -0.07
N LEU A 165 9.68 5.50 -0.45
CA LEU A 165 10.02 5.87 -1.82
C LEU A 165 9.87 4.68 -2.75
N LEU A 166 10.40 3.52 -2.37
CA LEU A 166 10.24 2.29 -3.16
C LEU A 166 8.77 1.90 -3.28
N PHE A 167 7.99 2.05 -2.20
CA PHE A 167 6.54 1.81 -2.18
C PHE A 167 5.79 2.73 -3.16
N GLY A 168 6.13 4.02 -3.21
CA GLY A 168 5.56 4.94 -4.20
C GLY A 168 5.96 4.57 -5.64
N LEU A 169 7.23 4.23 -5.86
CA LEU A 169 7.75 3.94 -7.20
C LEU A 169 7.17 2.66 -7.82
N VAL A 170 6.86 1.62 -7.03
CA VAL A 170 6.31 0.37 -7.59
C VAL A 170 4.90 0.52 -8.18
N HIS A 171 4.18 1.60 -7.87
CA HIS A 171 2.88 1.89 -8.48
C HIS A 171 3.02 2.28 -9.96
N GLY A 172 4.22 2.65 -10.43
CA GLY A 172 4.52 2.82 -11.85
C GLY A 172 3.81 4.00 -12.53
N ASN A 173 3.18 4.89 -11.77
CA ASN A 173 2.49 6.05 -12.31
C ASN A 173 2.61 7.27 -11.39
N LEU A 174 2.67 8.46 -11.99
CA LEU A 174 2.88 9.73 -11.29
C LEU A 174 1.63 10.22 -10.53
N VAL A 175 0.45 9.69 -10.85
CA VAL A 175 -0.80 10.03 -10.16
C VAL A 175 -0.78 9.44 -8.74
N GLN A 176 -0.42 8.17 -8.61
CA GLN A 176 -0.47 7.44 -7.32
C GLN A 176 0.84 7.57 -6.53
N ALA A 177 2.00 7.63 -7.20
CA ALA A 177 3.30 7.55 -6.53
C ALA A 177 3.52 8.59 -5.40
N PRO A 178 3.16 9.89 -5.55
CA PRO A 178 3.32 10.87 -4.48
C PRO A 178 2.46 10.55 -3.24
N PHE A 179 1.22 10.11 -3.44
CA PHE A 179 0.31 9.78 -2.34
C PHE A 179 0.68 8.45 -1.68
N ALA A 180 1.06 7.46 -2.47
CA ALA A 180 1.63 6.22 -1.98
C ALA A 180 2.91 6.49 -1.17
N PHE A 181 3.78 7.41 -1.59
CA PHE A 181 4.93 7.83 -0.79
C PHE A 181 4.52 8.44 0.56
N LEU A 182 3.55 9.36 0.57
CA LEU A 182 3.07 10.01 1.80
C LEU A 182 2.41 9.01 2.77
N LEU A 183 1.53 8.14 2.28
CA LEU A 183 0.97 7.03 3.04
C LEU A 183 2.11 6.10 3.51
N GLY A 184 3.08 5.86 2.63
CA GLY A 184 4.35 5.19 2.87
C GLY A 184 5.04 5.64 4.15
N LEU A 185 5.23 6.96 4.29
CA LEU A 185 5.89 7.57 5.43
C LEU A 185 5.09 7.34 6.71
N ALA A 186 3.77 7.49 6.68
CA ALA A 186 2.90 7.29 7.83
C ALA A 186 2.91 5.83 8.32
N LEU A 187 2.76 4.88 7.38
CA LEU A 187 2.77 3.45 7.67
C LEU A 187 4.13 2.97 8.20
N GLY A 188 5.23 3.46 7.63
CA GLY A 188 6.58 3.18 8.12
C GLY A 188 6.85 3.81 9.48
N TRP A 189 6.38 5.03 9.71
CA TRP A 189 6.48 5.69 11.02
C TRP A 189 5.75 4.90 12.12
N ILE A 190 4.54 4.42 11.85
CA ILE A 190 3.79 3.55 12.77
C ILE A 190 4.52 2.22 12.99
N TYR A 191 5.04 1.62 11.92
CA TYR A 191 5.80 0.37 12.03
C TYR A 191 7.05 0.54 12.90
N TYR A 192 7.86 1.58 12.67
CA TYR A 192 9.03 1.93 13.47
C TYR A 192 8.70 2.07 14.97
N HIS A 193 7.58 2.73 15.28
CA HIS A 193 7.19 2.96 16.67
C HIS A 193 6.62 1.71 17.35
N THR A 194 5.84 0.91 16.63
CA THR A 194 5.12 -0.25 17.21
C THR A 194 5.89 -1.56 17.14
N GLY A 195 6.77 -1.72 16.14
CA GLY A 195 7.39 -3.00 15.79
C GLY A 195 6.42 -4.04 15.20
N SER A 196 5.14 -3.69 15.06
CA SER A 196 4.07 -4.58 14.61
C SER A 196 3.59 -4.15 13.23
N LEU A 197 3.38 -5.12 12.34
CA LEU A 197 2.83 -4.89 11.00
C LEU A 197 1.32 -4.66 11.04
N LEU A 198 0.63 -5.13 12.09
CA LEU A 198 -0.82 -5.12 12.15
C LEU A 198 -1.44 -3.71 12.02
N PRO A 199 -0.93 -2.66 12.70
CA PRO A 199 -1.49 -1.32 12.54
C PRO A 199 -1.25 -0.74 11.14
N SER A 200 -0.10 -1.01 10.53
CA SER A 200 0.19 -0.55 9.17
C SER A 200 -0.70 -1.27 8.15
N ILE A 201 -0.91 -2.59 8.30
CA ILE A 201 -1.87 -3.35 7.49
C ILE A 201 -3.28 -2.79 7.65
N LEU A 202 -3.71 -2.51 8.89
CA LEU A 202 -5.03 -1.93 9.17
C LEU A 202 -5.19 -0.56 8.52
N MET A 203 -4.22 0.34 8.69
CA MET A 203 -4.27 1.67 8.08
C MET A 203 -4.35 1.60 6.56
N HIS A 204 -3.54 0.74 5.94
CA HIS A 204 -3.54 0.55 4.50
C HIS A 204 -4.85 -0.08 4.00
N PHE A 205 -5.37 -1.09 4.71
CA PHE A 205 -6.71 -1.64 4.47
C PHE A 205 -7.79 -0.55 4.52
N ILE A 206 -7.79 0.32 5.54
CA ILE A 206 -8.77 1.40 5.67
C ILE A 206 -8.62 2.44 4.56
N ASN A 207 -7.40 2.79 4.17
CA ASN A 207 -7.15 3.68 3.04
C ASN A 207 -7.81 3.14 1.77
N ASN A 208 -7.54 1.88 1.44
CA ASN A 208 -8.03 1.26 0.21
C ASN A 208 -9.54 1.01 0.28
N LEU A 209 -10.06 0.57 1.43
CA LEU A 209 -11.49 0.41 1.66
C LEU A 209 -12.23 1.75 1.49
N THR A 210 -11.68 2.84 2.04
CA THR A 210 -12.30 4.17 1.91
C THR A 210 -12.33 4.60 0.45
N ALA A 211 -11.23 4.42 -0.29
CA ALA A 211 -11.19 4.72 -1.72
C ALA A 211 -12.22 3.89 -2.52
N THR A 212 -12.32 2.59 -2.26
CA THR A 212 -13.31 1.70 -2.91
C THR A 212 -14.75 2.07 -2.53
N LEU A 213 -15.03 2.40 -1.26
CA LEU A 213 -16.35 2.86 -0.84
C LEU A 213 -16.71 4.19 -1.49
N THR A 214 -15.77 5.15 -1.54
CA THR A 214 -15.99 6.41 -2.24
C THR A 214 -16.33 6.16 -3.70
N TYR A 215 -15.58 5.30 -4.41
CA TYR A 215 -15.86 4.94 -5.80
C TYR A 215 -17.29 4.42 -6.01
N HIS A 216 -17.78 3.52 -5.14
CA HIS A 216 -19.11 2.91 -5.30
C HIS A 216 -20.25 3.80 -4.80
N LEU A 217 -20.00 4.69 -3.85
CA LEU A 217 -21.01 5.57 -3.26
C LEU A 217 -21.11 6.90 -4.02
N SER A 218 -20.05 7.32 -4.70
CA SER A 218 -20.08 8.47 -5.61
C SER A 218 -20.88 8.11 -6.86
N GLY A 219 -21.87 8.93 -7.22
CA GLY A 219 -22.60 8.76 -8.49
C GLY A 219 -21.73 8.92 -9.73
N ASP A 220 -20.61 9.62 -9.61
CA ASP A 220 -19.53 9.72 -10.59
C ASP A 220 -18.18 9.60 -9.86
N PRO A 221 -17.41 8.51 -10.06
CA PRO A 221 -16.10 8.30 -9.45
C PRO A 221 -15.05 9.37 -9.75
N GLY A 222 -15.24 10.18 -10.79
CA GLY A 222 -14.39 11.32 -11.11
C GLY A 222 -14.69 12.58 -10.30
N THR A 223 -15.80 12.61 -9.55
CA THR A 223 -16.24 13.81 -8.82
C THR A 223 -15.23 14.19 -7.75
N THR A 224 -14.77 15.43 -7.81
CA THR A 224 -13.84 16.02 -6.86
C THR A 224 -14.54 16.47 -5.57
N LEU A 225 -13.79 16.67 -4.48
CA LEU A 225 -14.28 17.33 -3.27
C LEU A 225 -14.78 18.73 -3.58
N THR A 226 -14.10 19.44 -4.47
CA THR A 226 -14.48 20.79 -4.89
C THR A 226 -15.82 20.81 -5.63
N GLU A 227 -16.09 19.85 -6.50
CA GLU A 227 -17.40 19.71 -7.16
C GLU A 227 -18.50 19.28 -6.18
N THR A 228 -18.17 18.38 -5.24
CA THR A 228 -19.14 17.85 -4.27
C THR A 228 -19.53 18.86 -3.18
N PHE A 229 -18.56 19.59 -2.64
CA PHE A 229 -18.73 20.42 -1.44
C PHE A 229 -18.45 21.91 -1.68
N GLY A 230 -18.11 22.29 -2.92
CA GLY A 230 -17.62 23.63 -3.25
C GLY A 230 -16.19 23.88 -2.75
N ALA A 231 -15.52 24.90 -3.29
CA ALA A 231 -14.14 25.23 -2.96
C ALA A 231 -13.93 25.46 -1.44
N THR A 232 -14.83 26.20 -0.80
CA THR A 232 -14.77 26.45 0.65
C THR A 232 -14.96 25.16 1.45
N GLY A 233 -15.90 24.30 1.05
CA GLY A 233 -16.16 23.03 1.72
C GLY A 233 -14.98 22.06 1.61
N ALA A 234 -14.43 21.92 0.41
CA ALA A 234 -13.24 21.11 0.15
C ALA A 234 -12.03 21.58 0.97
N LEU A 235 -11.78 22.90 1.02
CA LEU A 235 -10.72 23.47 1.85
C LEU A 235 -10.95 23.19 3.35
N CYS A 236 -12.17 23.35 3.85
CA CYS A 236 -12.51 23.04 5.24
C CYS A 236 -12.26 21.56 5.58
N ILE A 237 -12.62 20.63 4.69
CA ILE A 237 -12.36 19.20 4.85
C ILE A 237 -10.85 18.94 4.91
N ALA A 238 -10.09 19.53 3.99
CA ALA A 238 -8.64 19.37 3.96
C ALA A 238 -7.97 19.90 5.25
N LEU A 239 -8.34 21.11 5.70
CA LEU A 239 -7.82 21.69 6.94
C LEU A 239 -8.20 20.85 8.16
N GLY A 240 -9.44 20.35 8.23
CA GLY A 240 -9.88 19.42 9.26
C GLY A 240 -9.05 18.13 9.27
N GLY A 241 -8.77 17.56 8.09
CA GLY A 241 -7.92 16.39 7.91
C GLY A 241 -6.48 16.61 8.39
N ILE A 242 -5.90 17.79 8.11
CA ILE A 242 -4.56 18.18 8.59
C ILE A 242 -4.54 18.25 10.12
N VAL A 243 -5.53 18.93 10.72
CA VAL A 243 -5.64 19.03 12.18
C VAL A 243 -5.79 17.65 12.82
N LEU A 244 -6.65 16.79 12.28
CA LEU A 244 -6.86 15.43 12.76
C LEU A 244 -5.57 14.60 12.66
N THR A 245 -4.86 14.72 11.53
CA THR A 245 -3.56 14.08 11.30
C THR A 245 -2.55 14.47 12.38
N ILE A 246 -2.36 15.78 12.61
CA ILE A 246 -1.42 16.32 13.60
C ILE A 246 -1.81 15.87 15.01
N LEU A 247 -3.11 15.91 15.35
CA LEU A 247 -3.61 15.47 16.64
C LEU A 247 -3.33 13.99 16.87
N CYS A 248 -3.57 13.13 15.88
CA CYS A 248 -3.29 11.70 16.00
C CYS A 248 -1.79 11.43 16.20
N VAL A 249 -0.92 12.07 15.43
CA VAL A 249 0.53 11.97 15.61
C VAL A 249 0.94 12.40 17.01
N TRP A 250 0.39 13.51 17.50
CA TRP A 250 0.65 13.99 18.86
C TRP A 250 0.17 13.00 19.93
N ILE A 251 -1.06 12.47 19.84
CA ILE A 251 -1.62 11.48 20.78
C ILE A 251 -0.75 10.22 20.79
N ILE A 252 -0.39 9.70 19.61
CA ILE A 252 0.42 8.48 19.49
C ILE A 252 1.76 8.69 20.18
N ARG A 253 2.46 9.80 19.90
CA ARG A 253 3.78 10.07 20.49
C ARG A 253 3.77 10.39 21.97
N SER A 254 2.76 11.13 22.43
CA SER A 254 2.74 11.65 23.80
C SER A 254 2.07 10.69 24.79
N ARG A 255 1.15 9.85 24.34
CA ARG A 255 0.30 9.03 25.23
C ARG A 255 0.33 7.54 24.94
N LEU A 256 0.39 7.12 23.69
CA LEU A 256 0.17 5.70 23.34
C LEU A 256 1.48 4.93 23.12
N ILE A 257 2.49 5.56 22.53
CA ILE A 257 3.81 4.98 22.25
C ILE A 257 4.89 6.00 22.67
N THR A 258 5.31 5.91 23.92
CA THR A 258 6.29 6.84 24.51
C THR A 258 7.73 6.53 24.12
N GLN A 259 8.02 5.29 23.69
CA GLN A 259 9.32 4.87 23.18
C GLN A 259 9.13 4.03 21.91
N PRO A 260 9.97 4.22 20.87
CA PRO A 260 9.92 3.38 19.69
C PRO A 260 10.31 1.94 20.01
N ALA A 261 9.90 1.01 19.14
CA ALA A 261 10.31 -0.39 19.25
C ALA A 261 11.83 -0.54 19.20
N ALA A 262 12.33 -1.63 19.79
CA ALA A 262 13.75 -1.95 19.78
C ALA A 262 14.16 -2.55 18.43
N TRP A 263 15.01 -1.84 17.67
CA TRP A 263 15.50 -2.26 16.35
C TRP A 263 16.97 -2.70 16.34
N VAL A 264 17.66 -2.69 17.48
CA VAL A 264 19.08 -3.03 17.56
C VAL A 264 19.27 -4.54 17.43
N SER A 265 20.21 -4.96 16.57
CA SER A 265 20.68 -6.36 16.51
C SER A 265 21.44 -6.71 17.79
N THR A 266 20.93 -7.61 18.63
CA THR A 266 21.67 -8.14 19.80
C THR A 266 22.62 -9.29 19.45
N THR A 267 22.91 -9.54 18.18
CA THR A 267 23.86 -10.58 17.78
C THR A 267 24.69 -10.15 16.57
N PRO A 268 26.04 -10.26 16.63
CA PRO A 268 26.85 -10.21 15.42
C PRO A 268 26.58 -11.51 14.65
N THR A 269 25.74 -11.48 13.63
CA THR A 269 25.62 -12.61 12.70
C THR A 269 26.83 -12.60 11.79
N SER A 270 27.62 -13.65 11.92
CA SER A 270 28.60 -14.13 10.96
C SER A 270 27.94 -14.32 9.58
N ASP A 271 27.85 -13.24 8.81
CA ASP A 271 27.48 -13.30 7.40
C ASP A 271 28.66 -13.83 6.59
N ASN A 272 28.71 -15.15 6.44
CA ASN A 272 29.31 -15.83 5.30
C ASN A 272 28.70 -17.23 5.20
N THR A 273 27.50 -17.33 4.62
CA THR A 273 27.09 -18.54 3.90
C THR A 273 25.96 -18.20 2.92
N ILE A 274 26.35 -18.14 1.65
CA ILE A 274 25.66 -18.53 0.39
C ILE A 274 24.35 -17.80 0.05
#